data_AF-A0A9E3SMU4-F1
#
_entry.id   AF-A0A9E3SMU4-F1
#
_cell.length_a   1.000
_cell.length_b   1.000
_cell.length_c   1.000
_cell.angle_alpha   90.00
_cell.angle_beta   90.00
_cell.angle_gamma   90.00
#
_symmetry.space_group_name_H-M   'P 1'
#
loop_
_entity.id
_entity.type
_entity.pdbx_description
1 polymer ?
#
loop_
_entity_poly.entity_id
_entity_poly.type
_entity_poly.pdbx_seq_one_letter_code
_entity_poly.pdbx_strand_id
1 'polypeptide(L)' 'MKKTAKLAAALAAAALIAGCTEIAQEPGKSYAGKEDSKAYAGDQFKGDKDKWLAALAERSKGQNDYARMPADKK' A
#
# COMPACT_ATOMS: atom_id res chain seq x y z
N MET A 1 0.79 8.30 49.99
CA MET A 1 1.54 7.07 49.66
C MET A 1 0.73 6.03 48.86
N LYS A 2 -0.43 5.55 49.32
CA LYS A 2 -1.21 4.53 48.55
C LYS A 2 -1.75 5.03 47.20
N LYS A 3 -2.18 6.30 47.12
CA LYS A 3 -2.70 6.90 45.87
C LYS A 3 -1.60 7.14 44.83
N THR A 4 -0.42 7.57 45.29
CA THR A 4 0.75 7.80 44.44
C THR A 4 1.31 6.48 43.88
N ALA A 5 1.30 5.40 44.67
CA ALA A 5 1.71 4.07 44.19
C ALA A 5 0.77 3.50 43.11
N LYS A 6 -0.55 3.70 43.26
CA LYS A 6 -1.54 3.28 42.25
C LYS A 6 -1.39 4.04 40.93
N LEU A 7 -1.12 5.34 41.01
CA LEU A 7 -0.90 6.17 39.83
C LEU A 7 0.39 5.76 39.09
N ALA A 8 1.47 5.50 39.83
CA ALA A 8 2.72 5.01 39.25
C ALA A 8 2.55 3.65 38.57
N ALA A 9 1.81 2.71 39.19
CA ALA A 9 1.54 1.41 38.60
C ALA A 9 0.68 1.50 37.32
N ALA A 10 -0.31 2.41 37.29
CA ALA A 10 -1.14 2.64 36.11
C ALA A 10 -0.33 3.24 34.95
N LEU A 11 0.56 4.19 35.22
CA LEU A 11 1.46 4.78 34.22
C LEU A 11 2.44 3.74 33.67
N ALA A 12 3.01 2.89 34.52
CA ALA A 12 3.88 1.80 34.09
C ALA A 12 3.15 0.79 33.19
N ALA A 13 1.91 0.43 33.53
CA ALA A 13 1.10 -0.46 32.70
C ALA A 13 0.75 0.16 31.34
N ALA A 14 0.43 1.47 31.29
CA ALA A 14 0.19 2.18 30.05
C ALA A 14 1.43 2.25 29.15
N ALA A 15 2.61 2.47 29.72
CA ALA A 15 3.88 2.50 28.99
C ALA A 15 4.23 1.14 28.35
N LEU A 16 3.83 0.02 28.97
CA LEU A 16 4.06 -1.32 28.42
C LEU A 16 3.17 -1.64 27.21
N ILE A 17 2.02 -0.96 27.06
CA ILE A 17 1.06 -1.18 25.96
C ILE A 17 1.19 -0.08 24.88
N ALA A 18 1.77 1.08 25.22
CA ALA A 18 2.01 2.18 24.27
C ALA A 18 3.15 1.91 23.26
N GLY A 19 3.85 0.77 23.37
CA GLY A 19 4.97 0.38 22.52
C GLY A 19 4.60 -0.55 21.37
N CYS A 20 3.74 -0.11 20.45
CA CYS A 20 3.40 -0.76 19.18
C CYS A 20 2.76 0.32 18.27
N THR A 21 3.10 0.64 17.02
CA THR A 21 3.88 -0.03 15.96
C THR A 21 4.07 0.90 14.75
N GLU A 22 4.15 2.23 14.90
CA GLU A 22 4.41 3.06 13.72
C GLU A 22 5.87 2.93 13.32
N ILE A 23 6.11 2.22 12.21
CA ILE A 23 7.39 2.30 11.51
C ILE A 23 7.55 3.78 11.18
N ALA A 24 8.62 4.39 11.70
CA ALA A 24 8.96 5.76 11.37
C ALA A 24 8.90 5.91 9.84
N GLN A 25 7.95 6.72 9.34
CA GLN A 25 7.87 7.09 7.94
C GLN A 25 8.88 8.17 7.61
N GLU A 26 10.10 8.05 8.16
CA GLU A 26 11.25 8.72 7.60
C GLU A 26 11.28 8.36 6.11
N PRO A 27 11.58 9.32 5.21
CA PRO A 27 11.69 9.02 3.80
C PRO A 27 12.64 7.83 3.67
N GLY A 28 12.08 6.69 3.25
CA GLY A 28 12.82 5.44 3.15
C GLY A 28 14.11 5.72 2.38
N LYS A 29 15.22 5.10 2.81
CA LYS A 29 16.52 5.15 2.11
C LYS A 29 16.24 5.22 0.61
N SER A 30 16.74 6.25 -0.08
CA SER A 30 16.60 6.33 -1.53
C SER A 30 16.99 4.98 -2.10
N TYR A 31 16.09 4.40 -2.92
CA TYR A 31 16.24 3.05 -3.43
C TYR A 31 17.68 2.83 -3.93
N ALA A 32 18.44 2.02 -3.18
CA ALA A 32 19.87 1.81 -3.42
C ALA A 32 20.13 0.65 -4.41
N GLY A 33 19.06 0.13 -5.03
CA GLY A 33 19.07 -1.02 -5.92
C GLY A 33 19.28 -0.67 -7.39
N LYS A 34 19.38 -1.73 -8.20
CA LYS A 34 19.39 -1.63 -9.66
C LYS A 34 18.02 -1.14 -10.15
N GLU A 35 17.97 -0.46 -11.29
CA GLU A 35 16.70 -0.05 -11.91
C GLU A 35 15.74 -1.24 -12.05
N ASP A 36 14.48 -1.03 -11.66
CA ASP A 36 13.45 -2.05 -11.79
C ASP A 36 13.21 -2.41 -13.26
N SER A 37 12.96 -3.68 -13.51
CA SER A 37 12.56 -4.14 -14.84
C SER A 37 11.25 -3.47 -15.24
N LYS A 38 11.16 -2.98 -16.48
CA LYS A 38 9.92 -2.39 -17.00
C LYS A 38 8.82 -3.45 -16.98
N ALA A 39 7.58 -3.03 -16.70
CA ALA A 39 6.42 -3.94 -16.62
C ALA A 39 6.16 -4.74 -17.93
N TYR A 40 6.65 -4.24 -19.07
CA TYR A 40 6.56 -4.89 -20.38
C TYR A 40 7.81 -5.70 -20.76
N ALA A 41 8.81 -5.81 -19.88
CA ALA A 41 10.08 -6.48 -20.19
C ALA A 41 9.99 -8.02 -20.18
N GLY A 42 8.98 -8.62 -19.53
CA GLY A 42 8.81 -10.07 -19.46
C GLY A 42 8.25 -10.71 -20.73
N ASP A 43 8.25 -12.05 -20.78
CA ASP A 43 7.94 -12.85 -21.99
C ASP A 43 6.56 -12.60 -22.60
N GLN A 44 5.59 -12.17 -21.81
CA GLN A 44 4.24 -11.86 -22.28
C GLN A 44 4.22 -10.69 -23.27
N PHE A 45 5.07 -9.70 -23.06
CA PHE A 45 5.14 -8.48 -23.86
C PHE A 45 6.46 -8.33 -24.62
N LYS A 46 7.51 -9.08 -24.23
CA LYS A 46 8.82 -9.12 -24.92
C LYS A 46 9.46 -7.76 -25.15
N GLY A 47 9.26 -6.83 -24.21
CA GLY A 47 9.75 -5.45 -24.34
C GLY A 47 8.79 -4.50 -25.07
N ASP A 48 7.67 -4.99 -25.60
CA ASP A 48 6.71 -4.18 -26.35
C ASP A 48 5.82 -3.34 -25.40
N LYS A 49 6.19 -2.07 -25.27
CA LYS A 49 5.47 -1.10 -24.46
C LYS A 49 4.06 -0.83 -24.99
N ASP A 50 3.87 -0.77 -26.31
CA ASP A 50 2.59 -0.37 -26.89
C ASP A 50 1.56 -1.49 -26.75
N LYS A 51 1.98 -2.74 -26.94
CA LYS A 51 1.16 -3.91 -26.65
C LYS A 51 0.78 -4.00 -25.17
N TRP A 52 1.70 -3.66 -24.27
CA TRP A 52 1.41 -3.59 -22.83
C TRP A 52 0.41 -2.49 -22.49
N LEU A 53 0.57 -1.29 -23.06
CA LEU A 53 -0.36 -0.18 -22.87
C LEU A 53 -1.76 -0.50 -23.41
N ALA A 54 -1.86 -1.13 -24.58
CA ALA A 54 -3.13 -1.56 -25.15
C ALA A 54 -3.84 -2.58 -24.24
N ALA A 55 -3.10 -3.58 -23.72
CA ALA A 55 -3.65 -4.56 -22.79
C ALA A 55 -4.10 -3.93 -21.46
N LEU A 56 -3.38 -2.93 -20.97
CA LEU A 56 -3.75 -2.13 -19.81
C LEU A 56 -5.05 -1.36 -20.02
N ALA A 57 -5.17 -0.69 -21.16
CA ALA A 57 -6.37 0.06 -21.53
C ALA A 57 -7.59 -0.85 -21.70
N GLU A 58 -7.41 -2.05 -22.24
CA GLU A 58 -8.51 -3.03 -22.32
C GLU A 58 -8.93 -3.52 -20.93
N ARG A 59 -7.96 -3.84 -20.07
CA ARG A 59 -8.25 -4.27 -18.70
C ARG A 59 -9.02 -3.22 -17.90
N SER A 60 -8.68 -1.94 -18.07
CA SER A 60 -9.33 -0.86 -17.31
C SER A 60 -10.83 -0.71 -17.65
N LYS A 61 -11.25 -1.04 -18.88
CA LYS A 61 -12.68 -1.05 -19.27
C LYS A 61 -13.49 -2.02 -18.41
N GLY A 62 -12.95 -3.21 -18.17
CA GLY A 62 -13.56 -4.21 -17.30
C GLY A 62 -13.38 -3.94 -15.80
N GLN A 63 -12.61 -2.92 -15.42
CA GLN A 63 -12.35 -2.57 -14.01
C GLN A 63 -13.20 -1.39 -13.51
N ASN A 64 -13.89 -0.69 -14.40
CA ASN A 64 -14.74 0.43 -14.03
C ASN A 64 -16.14 -0.04 -13.63
N ASP A 65 -16.44 -0.01 -12.32
CA ASP A 65 -17.74 -0.39 -11.76
C ASP A 65 -18.91 0.41 -12.37
N TYR A 66 -18.70 1.69 -12.71
CA TYR A 66 -19.70 2.52 -13.38
C TYR A 66 -19.97 2.10 -14.83
N ALA A 67 -19.02 1.42 -15.48
CA ALA A 67 -19.20 0.82 -16.80
C ALA A 67 -19.79 -0.60 -16.73
N ARG A 68 -19.69 -1.27 -15.57
CA ARG A 68 -20.30 -2.58 -15.34
C ARG A 68 -21.78 -2.52 -14.94
N MET A 69 -22.27 -1.37 -14.50
CA MET A 69 -23.70 -1.19 -14.23
C MET A 69 -24.50 -1.16 -15.55
N PRO A 70 -25.57 -1.96 -15.67
CA PRO A 70 -26.51 -1.85 -16.78
C PRO A 70 -27.03 -0.41 -16.90
N ALA A 71 -27.16 0.10 -18.13
CA ALA A 71 -27.60 1.48 -18.37
C ALA A 71 -28.99 1.78 -17.79
N ASP A 72 -29.80 0.75 -17.61
CA ASP A 72 -31.14 0.75 -17.00
C ASP A 72 -31.14 0.86 -15.46
N LYS A 73 -29.96 0.80 -14.81
CA LYS A 73 -29.81 0.91 -13.35
C LYS A 73 -28.97 2.10 -12.90
N LYS A 74 -28.73 3.07 -13.80
CA LYS A 74 -28.09 4.36 -13.49
C LYS A 74 -29.11 5.42 -13.12
#